data_AF-X0YAY6-F1
#
_entry.id   AF-X0YAY6-F1
#
_cell.length_a   1.000
_cell.length_b   1.000
_cell.length_c   1.000
_cell.angle_alpha   90.00
_cell.angle_beta   90.00
_cell.angle_gamma   90.00
#
_symmetry.space_group_name_H-M   'P 1'
#
loop_
_entity.id
_entity.type
_entity.pdbx_description
1 polymer ?
#
loop_
_entity_poly.entity_id
_entity_poly.type
_entity_poly.pdbx_seq_one_letter_code
_entity_poly.pdbx_strand_id
1 'polypeptide(L)'
;MRFAQAIVRVAKISPDLRIGAIPEKDLNRIEEIIIAPIANGIPIWMVNRKKDLVTGENLHIIGNRLELSVRRDIDRMKRIRSYKGVRHNRGLKVRGQKTKSTGRHGLVVGVIRSKIKSKK
;
A
#
# COMPACT_ATOMS: atom_id res chain seq x y z
N MET A 1 8.17 -17.64 -0.79
CA MET A 1 8.47 -16.87 0.43
C MET A 1 7.92 -15.46 0.30
N ARG A 2 7.02 -15.05 1.19
CA ARG A 2 6.55 -13.64 1.31
C ARG A 2 7.37 -12.89 2.36
N PHE A 3 7.33 -11.55 2.36
CA PHE A 3 8.14 -10.71 3.25
C PHE A 3 8.01 -11.09 4.74
N ALA A 4 6.78 -11.32 5.24
CA ALA A 4 6.56 -11.76 6.62
C ALA A 4 7.26 -13.09 6.95
N GLN A 5 7.21 -14.07 6.05
CA GLN A 5 7.90 -15.36 6.23
C GLN A 5 9.42 -15.19 6.23
N ALA A 6 9.95 -14.27 5.42
CA ALA A 6 11.36 -13.96 5.40
C ALA A 6 11.82 -13.36 6.74
N ILE A 7 11.05 -12.44 7.32
CA ILE A 7 11.34 -11.86 8.64
C ILE A 7 11.37 -12.94 9.72
N VAL A 8 10.34 -13.80 9.80
CA VAL A 8 10.27 -14.87 10.80
C VAL A 8 11.47 -15.82 10.68
N ARG A 9 11.89 -16.15 9.45
CA ARG A 9 13.04 -17.01 9.20
C ARG A 9 14.36 -16.36 9.60
N VAL A 10 14.53 -15.06 9.35
CA VAL A 10 15.71 -14.28 9.77
C VAL A 10 15.75 -14.11 11.30
N ALA A 11 14.59 -13.87 11.91
CA ALA A 11 14.43 -13.77 13.36
C ALA A 11 14.63 -15.12 14.08
N LYS A 12 14.62 -16.24 13.34
CA LYS A 12 14.70 -17.62 13.85
C LYS A 12 13.54 -17.98 14.80
N ILE A 13 12.36 -17.45 14.54
CA ILE A 13 11.14 -17.73 15.32
C ILE A 13 10.36 -18.87 14.62
N SER A 14 9.71 -19.73 15.41
CA SER A 14 8.83 -20.75 14.84
C SER A 14 7.58 -20.12 14.20
N PRO A 15 7.25 -20.41 12.93
CA PRO A 15 6.04 -19.92 12.29
C PRO A 15 4.74 -20.41 12.94
N ASP A 16 4.80 -21.53 13.66
CA ASP A 16 3.63 -22.17 14.28
C ASP A 16 3.30 -21.59 15.66
N LEU A 17 4.19 -20.74 16.19
CA LEU A 17 3.99 -20.08 17.48
C LEU A 17 2.80 -19.11 17.41
N ARG A 18 1.95 -19.14 18.44
CA ARG A 18 0.83 -18.20 18.55
C ARG A 18 1.35 -16.80 18.88
N ILE A 19 0.73 -15.78 18.28
CA ILE A 19 1.14 -14.38 18.43
C ILE A 19 1.22 -13.94 19.90
N GLY A 20 0.28 -14.37 20.74
CA GLY A 20 0.27 -14.01 22.17
C GLY A 20 1.33 -14.70 23.03
N ALA A 21 2.06 -15.68 22.49
CA ALA A 21 3.12 -16.40 23.20
C ALA A 21 4.53 -15.91 22.81
N ILE A 22 4.64 -14.85 22.01
CA ILE A 22 5.91 -14.29 21.56
C ILE A 22 6.50 -13.44 22.70
N PRO A 23 7.73 -13.70 23.16
CA PRO A 23 8.38 -12.87 24.16
C PRO A 23 8.74 -11.49 23.58
N GLU A 24 8.77 -10.45 24.42
CA GLU A 24 9.07 -9.08 24.00
C GLU A 24 10.43 -8.95 23.30
N LYS A 25 11.42 -9.76 23.70
CA LYS A 25 12.74 -9.82 23.05
C LYS A 25 12.65 -10.16 21.56
N ASP A 26 11.79 -11.12 21.21
CA ASP A 26 11.60 -11.53 19.82
C ASP A 26 10.78 -10.50 19.05
N LEU A 27 9.88 -9.79 19.72
CA LEU A 27 9.12 -8.69 19.15
C LEU A 27 10.02 -7.51 18.76
N ASN A 28 10.92 -7.09 19.66
CA ASN A 28 11.90 -6.04 19.37
C ASN A 28 12.82 -6.43 18.20
N ARG A 29 13.24 -7.70 18.14
CA ARG A 29 14.04 -8.22 17.02
C ARG A 29 13.28 -8.15 15.70
N ILE A 30 11.98 -8.48 15.69
CA ILE A 30 11.14 -8.35 14.50
C ILE A 30 11.08 -6.88 14.06
N GLU A 31 10.92 -5.96 15.00
CA GLU A 31 10.86 -4.53 14.72
C GLU A 31 12.17 -4.00 14.10
N GLU A 32 13.31 -4.38 14.66
CA GLU A 32 14.65 -4.05 14.13
C GLU A 32 14.82 -4.55 12.68
N ILE A 33 14.41 -5.79 12.39
CA ILE A 33 14.48 -6.37 11.04
C ILE A 33 13.56 -5.62 10.08
N ILE A 34 12.38 -5.19 10.53
CA ILE A 34 11.42 -4.45 9.71
C ILE A 34 11.95 -3.05 9.37
N ILE A 35 12.60 -2.37 10.32
CA ILE A 35 13.20 -1.04 10.11
C ILE A 35 14.37 -1.14 9.13
N ALA A 36 15.25 -2.11 9.30
CA ALA A 36 16.47 -2.28 8.50
C ALA A 36 16.58 -3.69 7.88
N PRO A 37 15.75 -4.04 6.89
CA PRO A 37 15.70 -5.40 6.35
C PRO A 37 16.98 -5.82 5.62
N ILE A 38 17.62 -4.88 4.91
CA ILE A 38 18.82 -5.17 4.11
C ILE A 38 20.01 -5.48 5.01
N ALA A 39 20.18 -4.73 6.09
CA ALA A 39 21.25 -4.97 7.08
C ALA A 39 21.10 -6.34 7.76
N ASN A 40 19.87 -6.79 7.94
CA ASN A 40 19.55 -8.08 8.57
C ASN A 40 19.53 -9.27 7.60
N GLY A 41 20.00 -9.10 6.35
CA GLY A 41 20.16 -10.18 5.38
C GLY A 41 18.96 -10.45 4.47
N ILE A 42 17.96 -9.56 4.43
CA ILE A 42 16.86 -9.66 3.45
C ILE A 42 17.35 -9.13 2.09
N PRO A 43 17.16 -9.88 0.99
CA PRO A 43 17.56 -9.43 -0.34
C PRO A 43 16.88 -8.14 -0.79
N ILE A 44 17.63 -7.31 -1.51
CA ILE A 44 17.19 -5.99 -2.01
C ILE A 44 15.91 -6.10 -2.84
N TRP A 45 15.72 -7.17 -3.62
CA TRP A 45 14.55 -7.32 -4.48
C TRP A 45 13.22 -7.40 -3.70
N MET A 46 13.27 -7.76 -2.42
CA MET A 46 12.10 -7.97 -1.56
C MET A 46 11.59 -6.70 -0.88
N VAL A 47 12.38 -5.61 -0.85
CA VAL A 47 11.91 -4.34 -0.25
C VAL A 47 10.91 -3.61 -1.17
N ASN A 48 10.02 -2.81 -0.57
CA ASN A 48 8.91 -2.19 -1.29
C ASN A 48 9.29 -0.92 -2.06
N ARG A 49 10.35 -0.21 -1.65
CA ARG A 49 10.83 1.00 -2.31
C ARG A 49 12.31 0.86 -2.66
N LYS A 50 12.55 0.35 -3.86
CA LYS A 50 13.89 0.23 -4.43
C LYS A 50 14.29 1.52 -5.12
N LYS A 51 15.55 1.95 -4.97
CA LYS A 51 16.12 3.16 -5.56
C LYS A 51 15.20 4.38 -5.38
N ASP A 52 15.07 4.85 -4.14
CA ASP A 52 14.30 6.06 -3.89
C ASP A 52 14.80 7.23 -4.75
N LEU A 53 13.89 8.09 -5.21
CA LEU A 53 14.25 9.19 -6.10
C LEU A 53 15.09 10.28 -5.41
N VAL A 54 14.97 10.43 -4.09
CA VAL A 54 15.67 11.49 -3.35
C VAL A 54 16.98 10.96 -2.80
N THR A 55 16.94 9.83 -2.09
CA THR A 55 18.15 9.29 -1.42
C THR A 55 18.94 8.31 -2.28
N GLY A 56 18.33 7.72 -3.31
CA GLY A 56 18.95 6.66 -4.12
C GLY A 56 19.03 5.29 -3.43
N GLU A 57 18.71 5.23 -2.14
CA GLU A 57 18.82 4.02 -1.32
C GLU A 57 17.62 3.07 -1.51
N ASN A 58 17.82 1.83 -1.10
CA ASN A 58 16.76 0.82 -1.06
C ASN A 58 16.13 0.80 0.33
N LEU A 59 14.85 1.15 0.40
CA LEU A 59 14.14 1.34 1.66
C LEU A 59 12.94 0.40 1.75
N HIS A 60 12.61 0.03 2.99
CA HIS A 60 11.32 -0.53 3.34
C HIS A 60 10.51 0.54 4.08
N ILE A 61 9.38 0.97 3.51
CA ILE A 61 8.53 2.01 4.09
C ILE A 61 7.27 1.38 4.69
N ILE A 62 6.93 1.76 5.93
CA ILE A 62 5.82 1.20 6.69
C ILE A 62 4.91 2.32 7.21
N GLY A 63 3.65 1.98 7.50
CA GLY A 63 2.70 2.82 8.24
C GLY A 63 2.46 4.19 7.60
N ASN A 64 2.43 5.24 8.42
CA ASN A 64 2.18 6.62 7.98
C ASN A 64 3.21 7.10 6.94
N ARG A 65 4.48 6.67 7.08
CA ARG A 65 5.54 7.06 6.14
C ARG A 65 5.24 6.58 4.72
N LEU A 66 4.52 5.46 4.56
CA LEU A 66 4.09 4.93 3.27
C LEU A 66 3.07 5.86 2.62
N GLU A 67 2.04 6.27 3.36
CA GLU A 67 1.01 7.17 2.84
C GLU A 67 1.60 8.52 2.42
N LEU A 68 2.44 9.12 3.26
CA LEU A 68 3.11 10.37 2.96
C LEU A 68 4.05 10.25 1.74
N SER A 69 4.73 9.11 1.58
CA SER A 69 5.57 8.85 0.41
C SER A 69 4.74 8.77 -0.86
N VAL A 70 3.64 8.01 -0.85
CA VAL A 70 2.74 7.87 -2.01
C VAL A 70 2.12 9.21 -2.39
N ARG A 71 1.70 10.01 -1.39
CA ARG A 71 1.16 11.35 -1.62
C ARG A 71 2.21 12.26 -2.29
N ARG A 72 3.44 12.29 -1.78
CA ARG A 72 4.56 13.03 -2.38
C ARG A 72 4.84 12.61 -3.82
N ASP A 73 4.83 11.31 -4.11
CA ASP A 73 5.04 10.79 -5.46
C ASP A 73 3.92 11.23 -6.42
N ILE A 74 2.66 11.19 -5.97
CA ILE A 74 1.50 11.64 -6.74
C ILE A 74 1.54 13.16 -6.99
N ASP A 75 1.86 13.94 -5.97
CA ASP A 75 1.92 15.41 -6.09
C ASP A 75 3.05 15.84 -7.02
N ARG A 76 4.18 15.14 -6.99
CA ARG A 76 5.24 15.31 -8.01
C ARG A 76 4.73 15.00 -9.42
N MET A 77 4.02 13.89 -9.61
CA MET A 77 3.44 13.55 -10.92
C MET A 77 2.44 14.60 -11.42
N LYS A 78 1.63 15.18 -10.52
CA LYS A 78 0.71 16.28 -10.82
C LYS A 78 1.46 17.55 -11.21
N ARG A 79 2.51 17.91 -10.47
CA ARG A 79 3.35 19.10 -10.75
C ARG A 79 4.03 19.05 -12.12
N ILE A 80 4.57 17.89 -12.49
CA ILE A 80 5.20 17.66 -13.80
C ILE A 80 4.17 17.63 -14.95
N ARG A 81 2.87 17.52 -14.64
CA ARG A 81 1.78 17.32 -15.62
C ARG A 81 1.94 16.07 -16.48
N SER A 82 2.56 15.02 -15.92
CA SER A 82 2.61 13.70 -16.56
C SER A 82 1.21 13.14 -16.83
N TYR A 83 1.05 12.25 -17.82
CA TYR A 83 -0.24 11.59 -18.09
C TYR A 83 -0.87 11.01 -16.81
N LYS A 84 -0.07 10.26 -16.03
CA LYS A 84 -0.53 9.70 -14.75
C LYS A 84 -0.95 10.79 -13.76
N GLY A 85 -0.19 11.87 -13.67
CA GLY A 85 -0.50 13.02 -12.82
C GLY A 85 -1.83 13.69 -13.18
N VAL A 86 -2.09 13.92 -14.47
CA VAL A 86 -3.36 14.49 -14.95
C VAL A 86 -4.53 13.55 -14.62
N ARG A 87 -4.34 12.24 -14.78
CA ARG A 87 -5.35 11.23 -14.42
C ARG A 87 -5.62 11.20 -12.92
N HIS A 88 -4.57 11.24 -12.08
CA HIS A 88 -4.69 11.35 -10.63
C HIS A 88 -5.40 12.64 -10.20
N ASN A 89 -5.14 13.76 -10.90
CA ASN A 89 -5.83 15.03 -10.62
C ASN A 89 -7.34 14.95 -10.91
N ARG A 90 -7.72 14.23 -11.97
CA ARG A 90 -9.12 13.99 -12.36
C ARG A 90 -9.80 12.83 -11.61
N GLY A 91 -9.10 12.13 -10.71
CA GLY A 91 -9.62 10.93 -10.04
C GLY A 91 -9.87 9.74 -10.96
N LEU A 92 -9.23 9.69 -12.14
CA LEU A 92 -9.43 8.63 -13.12
C LEU A 92 -8.39 7.52 -12.99
N LYS A 93 -8.76 6.32 -13.43
CA LYS A 93 -7.85 5.17 -13.47
C LYS A 93 -6.62 5.45 -14.35
N VAL A 94 -5.45 5.03 -13.89
CA VAL A 94 -4.14 5.50 -14.39
C VAL A 94 -3.47 4.53 -15.40
N ARG A 95 -3.79 3.23 -15.34
CA ARG A 95 -3.14 2.18 -16.15
C ARG A 95 -3.75 1.98 -17.55
N GLY A 96 -4.40 3.00 -18.13
CA GLY A 96 -5.01 2.90 -19.46
C GLY A 96 -6.25 1.99 -19.54
N GLN A 97 -6.91 1.74 -18.41
CA GLN A 97 -8.13 0.92 -18.39
C GLN A 97 -9.26 1.59 -19.19
N LYS A 98 -10.06 0.80 -19.91
CA LYS A 98 -11.25 1.27 -20.64
C LYS A 98 -12.33 1.75 -19.66
N THR A 99 -12.55 3.06 -19.60
CA THR A 99 -13.54 3.69 -18.69
C THR A 99 -14.93 3.87 -19.34
N LYS A 100 -15.17 3.31 -20.54
CA LYS A 100 -16.50 3.36 -21.17
C LYS A 100 -17.54 2.66 -20.28
N SER A 101 -17.27 1.41 -19.89
CA SER A 101 -18.14 0.60 -19.02
C SER A 101 -17.64 0.43 -17.59
N THR A 102 -16.32 0.51 -17.34
CA THR A 102 -15.75 0.21 -16.01
C THR A 102 -15.52 1.46 -15.16
N GLY A 103 -15.66 1.35 -13.84
CA GLY A 103 -15.44 2.47 -12.92
C GLY A 103 -16.54 3.54 -12.96
N ARG A 104 -17.76 3.13 -13.32
CA ARG A 104 -18.97 3.96 -13.22
C ARG A 104 -19.35 4.05 -11.73
N HIS A 105 -19.43 5.27 -11.22
CA HIS A 105 -19.90 5.54 -9.87
C HIS A 105 -21.31 6.13 -9.96
N GLY A 106 -22.25 5.54 -9.24
CA GLY A 106 -23.67 5.83 -9.31
C GLY A 106 -24.51 4.56 -9.12
N LEU A 107 -25.76 4.71 -8.69
CA LEU A 107 -26.71 3.60 -8.67
C LEU A 107 -26.99 3.14 -10.11
N VAL A 108 -27.10 1.84 -10.32
CA VAL A 108 -27.75 1.33 -11.54
C VAL A 108 -29.16 1.90 -11.52
N VAL A 109 -29.55 2.62 -12.57
CA VAL A 109 -30.92 3.11 -12.74
C VAL A 109 -31.80 1.88 -12.97
N GLY A 110 -32.21 1.24 -11.89
CA GLY A 110 -33.37 0.35 -11.88
C GLY A 110 -34.66 1.17 -11.85
N VAL A 111 -35.76 0.54 -11.44
CA VAL A 111 -37.06 1.22 -11.37
C VAL A 111 -37.08 2.22 -10.21
N ILE A 112 -37.19 3.51 -10.53
CA ILE A 112 -37.47 4.56 -9.54
C ILE A 112 -38.97 4.47 -9.20
N ARG A 113 -39.31 3.85 -8.07
CA ARG A 113 -40.69 3.88 -7.54
C ARG A 113 -40.91 5.21 -6.83
N SER A 114 -41.96 5.93 -7.20
CA SER A 114 -42.41 7.13 -6.48
C SER A 114 -42.79 6.75 -5.04
N LYS A 115 -42.45 7.61 -4.06
CA LYS A 115 -42.87 7.40 -2.68
C LYS A 115 -44.40 7.45 -2.62
N ILE A 116 -45.02 6.35 -2.16
CA ILE A 116 -46.45 6.31 -1.86
C ILE A 116 -46.68 7.33 -0.73
N LYS A 117 -47.44 8.40 -1.01
CA LYS A 117 -47.84 9.36 0.03
C LYS A 117 -48.70 8.62 1.04
N SER A 118 -48.23 8.46 2.28
CA SER A 118 -49.09 8.01 3.37
C SER A 118 -50.15 9.10 3.58
N LYS A 119 -51.42 8.75 3.38
CA LYS A 119 -52.54 9.61 3.77
C LYS A 119 -52.48 9.79 5.30
N LYS A 120 -52.55 11.06 5.71
CA LYS A 120 -52.73 11.49 7.09
C LYS A 120 -54.12 11.11 7.57
#